data_AF-A0A8S9IQE9-F1
#
_entry.id   AF-A0A8S9IQE9-F1
#
_cell.length_a   1.000
_cell.length_b   1.000
_cell.length_c   1.000
_cell.angle_alpha   90.00
_cell.angle_beta   90.00
_cell.angle_gamma   90.00
#
_symmetry.space_group_name_H-M   'P 1'
#
loop_
_entity.id
_entity.type
_entity.pdbx_description
1 polymer ?
#
loop_
_entity_poly.entity_id
_entity_poly.type
_entity_poly.pdbx_seq_one_letter_code
_entity_poly.pdbx_strand_id
1 'polypeptide(L)'
;MAGRSGSQVMTMTVTSTPSADLAFTNLAYCSSSDLRQFSVPGSDLFLANLSRFREFEYQPSSIRDGNLALNAIQRRHARVSTGDMVSVSRFVPPENFELAMLTLELEFVKKGTKSEQVDAALLSTQLKRKYTNQKR
;
A
#
# COMPACT_ATOMS: atom_id res chain seq x y z
N MET A 1 15.66 24.93 -18.62
CA MET A 1 14.64 24.06 -19.23
C MET A 1 13.97 23.26 -18.12
N ALA A 2 12.78 23.67 -17.68
CA ALA A 2 12.04 22.96 -16.63
C ALA A 2 11.18 21.88 -17.29
N GLY A 3 11.58 20.61 -17.14
CA GLY A 3 10.76 19.49 -17.57
C GLY A 3 9.49 19.42 -16.73
N ARG A 4 8.33 19.63 -17.36
CA ARG A 4 7.02 19.29 -16.80
C ARG A 4 7.02 17.79 -16.46
N SER A 5 7.29 17.42 -15.22
CA SER A 5 7.02 16.07 -14.73
C SER A 5 5.53 15.98 -14.39
N GLY A 6 4.70 15.85 -15.43
CA GLY A 6 3.29 15.48 -15.23
C GLY A 6 3.24 14.13 -14.54
N SER A 7 2.33 13.95 -13.58
CA SER A 7 2.10 12.63 -12.97
C SER A 7 1.67 11.67 -14.07
N GLN A 8 2.53 10.71 -14.40
CA GLN A 8 2.25 9.72 -15.43
C GLN A 8 1.20 8.76 -14.87
N VAL A 9 0.04 8.71 -15.53
CA VAL A 9 -1.01 7.75 -15.22
C VAL A 9 -0.74 6.49 -16.02
N MET A 10 -0.65 5.36 -15.33
CA MET A 10 -0.51 4.02 -15.90
C MET A 10 -1.82 3.26 -15.73
N THR A 11 -2.20 2.48 -16.73
CA THR A 11 -3.25 1.47 -16.57
C THR A 11 -2.60 0.16 -16.16
N MET A 12 -3.01 -0.42 -15.02
CA MET A 12 -2.47 -1.68 -14.51
C MET A 12 -3.59 -2.69 -14.28
N THR A 13 -3.29 -3.99 -14.42
CA THR A 13 -4.23 -5.09 -14.13
C THR A 13 -4.07 -5.54 -12.68
N VAL A 14 -5.16 -5.60 -11.93
CA VAL A 14 -5.16 -6.04 -10.53
C VAL A 14 -4.94 -7.55 -10.45
N THR A 15 -4.01 -7.97 -9.59
CA THR A 15 -3.74 -9.38 -9.25
C THR A 15 -3.77 -9.60 -7.75
N SER A 16 -3.68 -10.87 -7.33
CA SER A 16 -3.49 -11.22 -5.91
C SER A 16 -2.04 -11.03 -5.48
N THR A 17 -1.82 -10.73 -4.20
CA THR A 17 -0.50 -10.71 -3.56
C THR A 17 0.27 -12.01 -3.85
N PRO A 18 1.59 -11.95 -4.15
CA PRO A 18 2.36 -13.12 -4.57
C PRO A 18 2.42 -14.26 -3.55
N SER A 19 2.35 -13.93 -2.25
CA SER A 19 2.42 -14.90 -1.17
C SER A 19 1.63 -14.43 0.06
N ALA A 20 1.32 -15.36 0.96
CA ALA A 20 0.48 -15.12 2.12
C ALA A 20 1.15 -14.24 3.19
N ASP A 21 2.47 -14.37 3.37
CA ASP A 21 3.26 -13.55 4.28
C ASP A 21 3.26 -12.06 3.88
N LEU A 22 3.35 -11.80 2.58
CA LEU A 22 3.28 -10.45 2.02
C LEU A 22 1.90 -9.79 2.23
N ALA A 23 0.82 -10.58 2.39
CA ALA A 23 -0.51 -10.02 2.62
C ALA A 23 -0.60 -9.22 3.93
N PHE A 24 0.24 -9.53 4.93
CA PHE A 24 0.23 -8.87 6.25
C PHE A 24 1.07 -7.59 6.31
N THR A 25 1.77 -7.25 5.22
CA THR A 25 2.63 -6.06 5.13
C THR A 25 1.84 -4.80 4.83
N ASN A 26 0.59 -4.89 4.36
CA ASN A 26 -0.22 -3.74 3.91
C ASN A 26 0.39 -2.94 2.74
N LEU A 27 1.37 -3.50 2.02
CA LEU A 27 1.96 -2.94 0.81
C LEU A 27 1.21 -3.39 -0.45
N ALA A 28 1.32 -2.61 -1.53
CA ALA A 28 1.01 -3.10 -2.87
C ALA A 28 2.30 -3.59 -3.54
N TYR A 29 2.18 -4.44 -4.55
CA TYR A 29 3.35 -4.99 -5.23
C TYR A 29 3.21 -4.86 -6.74
N CYS A 30 4.30 -4.54 -7.41
CA CYS A 30 4.41 -4.53 -8.86
C CYS A 30 5.81 -5.00 -9.28
N SER A 31 6.07 -5.03 -10.59
CA SER A 31 7.40 -5.35 -11.09
C SER A 31 8.40 -4.21 -10.82
N SER A 32 9.69 -4.53 -10.83
CA SER A 32 10.75 -3.53 -10.61
C SER A 32 10.80 -2.44 -11.69
N SER A 33 10.32 -2.72 -12.91
CA SER A 33 10.24 -1.74 -13.99
C SER A 33 9.10 -0.74 -13.75
N ASP A 34 7.93 -1.20 -13.34
CA ASP A 34 6.79 -0.36 -13.00
C ASP A 34 7.03 0.43 -11.71
N LEU A 35 7.69 -0.18 -10.72
CA LEU A 35 8.01 0.45 -9.44
C LEU A 35 8.71 1.79 -9.60
N ARG A 36 9.68 1.87 -10.51
CA ARG A 36 10.46 3.10 -10.78
C ARG A 36 9.60 4.27 -11.24
N GLN A 37 8.44 4.00 -11.86
CA GLN A 37 7.52 5.04 -12.31
C GLN A 37 6.82 5.74 -11.14
N PHE A 38 6.81 5.11 -9.96
CA PHE A 38 6.23 5.64 -8.72
C PHE A 38 7.28 6.22 -7.76
N SER A 39 8.52 6.39 -8.21
CA SER A 39 9.59 6.98 -7.40
C SER A 39 9.28 8.44 -7.03
N VAL A 40 9.34 8.74 -5.73
CA VAL A 40 9.16 10.08 -5.19
C VAL A 40 10.48 10.84 -5.29
N PRO A 41 10.55 11.95 -6.05
CA PRO A 41 11.79 12.69 -6.25
C PRO A 41 12.44 13.12 -4.93
N GLY A 42 13.75 12.92 -4.79
CA GLY A 42 14.49 13.30 -3.59
C GLY A 42 14.33 12.36 -2.40
N SER A 43 13.70 11.19 -2.58
CA SER A 43 13.55 10.16 -1.54
C SER A 43 13.79 8.75 -2.09
N ASP A 44 13.82 7.78 -1.18
CA ASP A 44 13.83 6.34 -1.45
C ASP A 44 12.44 5.71 -1.48
N LEU A 45 11.37 6.53 -1.45
CA LEU A 45 9.98 6.08 -1.39
C LEU A 45 9.38 5.85 -2.78
N PHE A 46 8.51 4.86 -2.86
CA PHE A 46 7.68 4.57 -4.03
C PHE A 46 6.21 4.66 -3.64
N LEU A 47 5.54 5.74 -4.03
CA LEU A 47 4.16 6.02 -3.65
C LEU A 47 3.29 6.24 -4.88
N ALA A 48 2.13 5.60 -4.90
CA ALA A 48 1.18 5.76 -5.97
C ALA A 48 -0.28 5.82 -5.49
N ASN A 49 -1.08 6.59 -6.21
CA ASN A 49 -2.52 6.70 -6.08
C ASN A 49 -3.21 5.71 -7.01
N LEU A 50 -4.19 4.99 -6.47
CA LEU A 50 -5.13 4.17 -7.22
C LEU A 50 -6.45 4.92 -7.43
N SER A 51 -6.75 5.31 -8.66
CA SER A 51 -7.98 5.98 -9.13
C SER A 51 -8.52 7.10 -8.23
N ARG A 52 -9.21 6.76 -7.14
CA ARG A 52 -9.89 7.66 -6.20
C ARG A 52 -9.56 7.44 -4.72
N PHE A 53 -8.81 6.40 -4.37
CA PHE A 53 -8.58 6.03 -2.96
C PHE A 53 -7.18 5.45 -2.69
N ARG A 54 -6.47 6.21 -1.84
CA ARG A 54 -5.31 5.96 -0.96
C ARG A 54 -4.02 5.40 -1.58
N GLU A 55 -2.92 5.93 -1.02
CA GLU A 55 -1.55 5.64 -1.42
C GLU A 55 -1.19 4.19 -1.11
N PHE A 56 -0.33 3.57 -1.90
CA PHE A 56 0.34 2.33 -1.51
C PHE A 56 1.85 2.56 -1.57
N GLU A 57 2.56 1.94 -0.63
CA GLU A 57 4.01 1.76 -0.73
C GLU A 57 4.26 0.43 -1.46
N TYR A 58 5.19 0.46 -2.41
CA TYR A 58 5.41 -0.61 -3.36
C TYR A 58 6.76 -1.29 -3.14
N GLN A 59 6.78 -2.63 -3.16
CA GLN A 59 8.03 -3.41 -3.13
C GLN A 59 8.16 -4.31 -4.36
N PRO A 60 9.39 -4.54 -4.85
CA PRO A 60 9.63 -5.40 -6.00
C PRO A 60 9.31 -6.85 -5.67
N SER A 61 8.58 -7.51 -6.56
CA SER A 61 8.34 -8.96 -6.49
C SER A 61 8.31 -9.54 -7.89
N SER A 62 8.26 -10.87 -8.01
CA SER A 62 8.14 -11.58 -9.29
C SER A 62 6.74 -11.46 -9.90
N ILE A 63 6.27 -10.23 -10.07
CA ILE A 63 5.03 -9.86 -10.74
C ILE A 63 5.37 -9.42 -12.16
N ARG A 64 4.51 -9.76 -13.10
CA ARG A 64 4.61 -9.35 -14.50
C ARG A 64 4.38 -7.84 -14.65
N ASP A 65 5.14 -7.20 -15.53
CA ASP A 65 4.93 -5.79 -15.91
C ASP A 65 3.49 -5.51 -16.32
N GLY A 66 2.98 -4.35 -15.92
CA GLY A 66 1.59 -3.92 -16.08
C GLY A 66 0.63 -4.50 -15.04
N ASN A 67 1.11 -5.29 -14.06
CA ASN A 67 0.26 -5.85 -13.01
C ASN A 67 0.50 -5.21 -11.64
N LEU A 68 -0.59 -5.09 -10.89
CA LEU A 68 -0.65 -4.56 -9.55
C LEU A 68 -1.22 -5.61 -8.60
N ALA A 69 -0.39 -6.19 -7.74
CA ALA A 69 -0.86 -7.12 -6.75
C ALA A 69 -1.32 -6.42 -5.47
N LEU A 70 -2.56 -6.71 -5.09
CA LEU A 70 -3.22 -6.24 -3.88
C LEU A 70 -3.69 -7.44 -3.07
N ASN A 71 -3.68 -7.30 -1.74
CA ASN A 71 -4.31 -8.31 -0.87
C ASN A 71 -5.84 -8.15 -0.91
N ALA A 72 -6.57 -9.13 -0.35
CA ALA A 72 -8.03 -9.14 -0.39
C ALA A 72 -8.66 -7.92 0.31
N ILE A 73 -8.04 -7.41 1.39
CA ILE A 73 -8.52 -6.25 2.15
C ILE A 73 -8.35 -4.97 1.31
N GLN A 74 -7.19 -4.78 0.71
CA GLN A 74 -6.89 -3.65 -0.16
C GLN A 74 -7.82 -3.61 -1.38
N ARG A 75 -8.05 -4.76 -2.03
CA ARG A 75 -9.01 -4.88 -3.14
C ARG A 75 -10.43 -4.50 -2.72
N ARG A 76 -10.88 -4.96 -1.54
CA ARG A 76 -12.18 -4.60 -0.98
C ARG A 76 -12.31 -3.09 -0.75
N HIS A 77 -11.27 -2.44 -0.20
CA HIS A 77 -11.29 -0.99 0.02
C HIS A 77 -11.24 -0.20 -1.29
N ALA A 78 -10.45 -0.64 -2.26
CA ALA A 78 -10.36 -0.02 -3.58
C ALA A 78 -11.58 -0.34 -4.48
N ARG A 79 -12.45 -1.28 -4.07
CA ARG A 79 -13.61 -1.79 -4.82
C ARG A 79 -13.24 -2.38 -6.19
N VAL A 80 -12.20 -3.19 -6.20
CA VAL A 80 -11.67 -3.86 -7.40
C VAL A 80 -11.54 -5.37 -7.18
N SER A 81 -11.55 -6.11 -8.28
CA SER A 81 -11.36 -7.56 -8.34
C SER A 81 -10.08 -7.90 -9.09
N THR A 82 -9.60 -9.13 -8.92
CA THR A 82 -8.51 -9.65 -9.77
C THR A 82 -8.97 -9.67 -11.23
N GLY A 83 -8.14 -9.14 -12.13
CA GLY A 83 -8.45 -8.97 -13.55
C GLY A 83 -8.98 -7.59 -13.92
N ASP A 84 -9.39 -6.78 -12.95
CA ASP A 84 -9.82 -5.40 -13.22
C ASP A 84 -8.64 -4.54 -13.66
N MET A 85 -8.89 -3.62 -14.59
CA MET A 85 -7.92 -2.58 -14.96
C MET A 85 -8.15 -1.32 -14.14
N VAL A 86 -7.08 -0.75 -13.61
CA VAL A 86 -7.09 0.41 -12.73
C VAL A 86 -6.08 1.46 -13.18
N SER A 87 -6.42 2.73 -13.00
CA SER A 87 -5.50 3.84 -13.24
C SER A 87 -4.66 4.10 -11.99
N VAL A 88 -3.35 4.01 -12.14
CA VAL A 88 -2.36 4.23 -11.09
C VAL A 88 -1.50 5.42 -11.46
N SER A 89 -1.22 6.31 -10.52
CA SER A 89 -0.40 7.50 -10.77
C SER A 89 0.53 7.75 -9.61
N ARG A 90 1.73 8.29 -9.87
CA ARG A 90 2.66 8.62 -8.79
C ARG A 90 2.04 9.63 -7.82
N PHE A 91 2.20 9.37 -6.54
CA PHE A 91 1.89 10.30 -5.45
C PHE A 91 3.18 10.95 -4.96
N VAL A 92 3.16 12.27 -4.77
CA VAL A 92 4.26 13.02 -4.15
C VAL A 92 3.69 13.67 -2.90
N PRO A 93 4.12 13.26 -1.70
CA PRO A 93 3.60 13.82 -0.46
C PRO A 93 3.93 15.33 -0.38
N PRO A 94 3.05 16.15 0.18
CA PRO A 94 3.36 17.54 0.51
C PRO A 94 4.53 17.66 1.50
N GLU A 95 5.08 18.86 1.64
CA GLU A 95 6.06 19.14 2.69
C GLU A 95 5.46 18.87 4.09
N ASN A 96 6.25 18.28 4.98
CA ASN A 96 5.87 17.95 6.36
C ASN A 96 4.65 17.00 6.48
N PHE A 97 4.51 16.04 5.55
CA PHE A 97 3.44 15.05 5.57
C PHE A 97 3.70 13.95 6.62
N GLU A 98 3.44 14.22 7.89
CA GLU A 98 3.65 13.27 8.98
C GLU A 98 2.36 12.88 9.71
N LEU A 99 2.26 11.60 10.10
CA LEU A 99 1.13 11.07 10.85
C LEU A 99 1.28 11.38 12.35
N ALA A 100 0.58 12.41 12.83
CA ALA A 100 0.61 12.81 14.25
C ALA A 100 -0.18 11.86 15.18
N MET A 101 -1.37 11.44 14.76
CA MET A 101 -2.25 10.57 15.57
C MET A 101 -3.09 9.67 14.66
N LEU A 102 -3.23 8.41 15.08
CA LEU A 102 -4.05 7.41 14.40
C LEU A 102 -4.90 6.67 15.43
N THR A 103 -6.22 6.74 15.28
CA THR A 103 -7.17 5.92 16.03
C THR A 103 -7.52 4.68 15.21
N LEU A 104 -7.45 3.51 15.82
CA LEU A 104 -7.70 2.22 15.16
C LEU A 104 -8.85 1.49 15.84
N GLU A 105 -9.77 0.97 15.03
CA GLU A 105 -10.78 -0.01 15.46
C GLU A 105 -10.27 -1.40 15.10
N LEU A 106 -10.29 -2.31 16.08
CA LEU A 106 -9.70 -3.63 15.95
C LEU A 106 -10.71 -4.71 16.31
N GLU A 107 -10.77 -5.75 15.48
CA GLU A 107 -11.59 -6.94 15.69
C GLU A 107 -10.78 -8.19 15.33
N PHE A 108 -11.04 -9.29 16.02
CA PHE A 108 -10.45 -10.58 15.67
C PHE A 108 -11.00 -11.07 14.34
N VAL A 109 -10.10 -11.30 13.37
CA VAL A 109 -10.45 -11.85 12.05
C VAL A 109 -11.12 -13.24 12.16
N LYS A 110 -10.77 -14.01 13.19
CA LYS A 110 -11.47 -15.23 13.58
C LYS A 110 -11.68 -15.20 15.08
N LYS A 111 -12.94 -15.26 15.50
CA LYS A 111 -13.30 -15.34 16.92
C LYS A 111 -12.90 -16.72 17.45
N GLY A 112 -11.99 -16.74 18.42
CA GLY A 112 -11.65 -17.94 19.17
C GLY A 112 -12.77 -18.37 20.12
N THR A 113 -12.59 -19.51 20.78
CA THR A 113 -13.53 -20.01 21.81
C THR A 113 -13.23 -19.49 23.21
N LYS A 114 -12.14 -18.73 23.38
CA LYS A 114 -11.67 -18.23 24.67
C LYS A 114 -11.85 -16.72 24.78
N SER A 115 -12.02 -16.26 26.01
CA SER A 115 -11.89 -14.84 26.33
C SER A 115 -10.40 -14.47 26.28
N GLU A 116 -10.07 -13.47 25.47
CA GLU A 116 -8.70 -13.00 25.27
C GLU A 116 -8.60 -11.55 25.76
N GLN A 117 -7.50 -11.22 26.43
CA GLN A 117 -7.18 -9.85 26.83
C GLN A 117 -6.09 -9.31 25.90
N VAL A 118 -6.25 -8.07 25.47
CA VAL A 118 -5.31 -7.39 24.56
C VAL A 118 -4.80 -6.13 25.25
N ASP A 119 -3.49 -6.07 25.47
CA ASP A 119 -2.81 -4.87 25.96
C ASP A 119 -2.68 -3.85 24.83
N ALA A 120 -3.42 -2.75 24.95
CA ALA A 120 -3.43 -1.68 23.95
C ALA A 120 -2.07 -0.97 23.80
N ALA A 121 -1.30 -0.82 24.88
CA ALA A 121 0.00 -0.17 24.84
C ALA A 121 1.03 -1.06 24.12
N LEU A 122 1.05 -2.36 24.45
CA LEU A 122 1.88 -3.33 23.75
C LEU A 122 1.49 -3.44 22.28
N LEU A 123 0.20 -3.52 21.98
CA LEU A 123 -0.29 -3.59 20.61
C LEU A 123 0.08 -2.34 19.80
N SER A 124 -0.07 -1.15 20.38
CA SER A 124 0.35 0.09 19.73
C SER A 124 1.84 0.08 19.39
N THR A 125 2.67 -0.46 20.27
CA THR A 125 4.12 -0.58 20.07
C THR A 125 4.43 -1.57 18.94
N GLN A 126 3.74 -2.70 18.90
CA GLN A 126 3.89 -3.69 17.84
C GLN A 126 3.43 -3.16 16.48
N LEU A 127 2.28 -2.47 16.43
CA LEU A 127 1.76 -1.85 15.22
C LEU A 127 2.69 -0.78 14.68
N LYS A 128 3.19 0.11 15.57
CA LYS A 128 4.23 1.09 15.21
C LYS A 128 5.42 0.36 14.62
N ARG A 129 6.06 -0.55 15.36
CA ARG A 129 7.24 -1.27 14.87
C ARG A 129 7.01 -1.98 13.52
N LYS A 130 5.85 -2.57 13.31
CA LYS A 130 5.54 -3.35 12.09
C LYS A 130 5.24 -2.47 10.88
N TYR A 131 4.56 -1.34 11.08
CA TYR A 131 4.04 -0.49 10.00
C TYR A 131 4.69 0.90 9.98
N THR A 132 5.81 1.08 10.69
CA THR A 132 6.58 2.33 10.66
C THR A 132 6.98 2.63 9.22
N ASN A 133 6.86 3.90 8.83
CA ASN A 133 7.23 4.44 7.52
C ASN A 133 6.34 4.06 6.34
N GLN A 134 5.24 3.34 6.59
CA GLN A 134 4.23 3.16 5.56
C GLN A 134 3.48 4.47 5.33
N LYS A 135 3.60 5.01 4.12
CA LYS A 135 2.94 6.25 3.67
C LYS A 135 3.36 7.49 4.50
N ARG A 136 4.68 7.72 4.53
CA ARG A 136 5.24 9.05 4.88
C ARG A 136 4.96 10.08 3.78
#